data_AF-A0A954V796-F1
#
_entry.id   AF-A0A954V796-F1
#
_cell.length_a   1.000
_cell.length_b   1.000
_cell.length_c   1.000
_cell.angle_alpha   90.00
_cell.angle_beta   90.00
_cell.angle_gamma   90.00
#
_symmetry.space_group_name_H-M   'P 1'
#
loop_
_entity.id
_entity.type
_entity.pdbx_description
1 polymer ?
#
loop_
_entity_poly.entity_id
_entity_poly.type
_entity_poly.pdbx_seq_one_letter_code
_entity_poly.pdbx_strand_id
1 'polypeptide(L)'
;MWKTWVSSLWMYLRGATALRDEQIRIEIADELSFHLQERIEEYLLAGMTLEAARDKALRRFGNVARIAEDCRRTALQQITVWHRIHLAATIILAVTMIAMCYRMFVLFHEFEAPTMSRVVSALMDNDWTGDVRGQILDTASRPIEGAHVLVVVKAWPDGSYMQRAYVAITDEHGDFDISDVHPTNDDCELQIAVVANNRELRSTYYRLEHRQLDRITMRLSPSPNLELRLDDFTGQAIRNAEILPCGRLEPNGEQHIVYFDSAGPIIRRTDTDGRVQLPYYHPGDIAKVLVRLPQGEWQSYEVAVPTENETVSIAIEKRRSNSPKDPI
;
A
#
# COMPACT_ATOMS: atom_id res chain seq x y z
N MET A 1 31.59 6.38 20.79
CA MET A 1 30.39 5.69 20.28
C MET A 1 30.31 4.21 20.69
N TRP A 2 31.33 3.37 20.45
CA TRP A 2 31.26 1.94 20.82
C TRP A 2 31.12 1.68 22.33
N LYS A 3 31.93 2.35 23.17
CA LYS A 3 31.89 2.17 24.64
C LYS A 3 30.56 2.58 25.27
N THR A 4 29.93 3.64 24.76
CA THR A 4 28.61 4.15 25.21
C THR A 4 27.46 3.21 24.80
N TRP A 5 27.61 2.52 23.67
CA TRP A 5 26.63 1.52 23.22
C TRP A 5 26.72 0.24 24.08
N VAL A 6 27.93 -0.23 24.37
CA VAL A 6 28.17 -1.39 25.24
C VAL A 6 27.70 -1.13 26.68
N SER A 7 27.91 0.07 27.23
CA SER A 7 27.43 0.41 28.57
C SER A 7 25.90 0.49 28.65
N SER A 8 25.24 1.00 27.60
CA SER A 8 23.77 1.08 27.53
C SER A 8 23.14 -0.31 27.43
N LEU A 9 23.74 -1.21 26.65
CA LEU A 9 23.33 -2.61 26.58
C LEU A 9 23.50 -3.32 27.94
N TRP A 10 24.62 -3.07 28.64
CA TRP A 10 24.87 -3.59 29.98
C TRP A 10 23.85 -3.07 31.01
N MET A 11 23.47 -1.80 30.93
CA MET A 11 22.43 -1.21 31.77
C MET A 11 21.04 -1.76 31.46
N TYR A 12 20.70 -1.98 30.18
CA TYR A 12 19.45 -2.60 29.78
C TYR A 12 19.33 -4.03 30.31
N LEU A 13 20.42 -4.81 30.21
CA LEU A 13 20.47 -6.19 30.71
C LEU A 13 20.44 -6.29 32.25
N ARG A 14 20.93 -5.28 32.99
CA ARG A 14 20.93 -5.27 34.46
C ARG A 14 19.74 -4.53 35.10
N GLY A 15 19.26 -3.46 34.51
CA GLY A 15 18.27 -2.55 35.10
C GLY A 15 16.84 -3.06 35.01
N ALA A 16 16.51 -3.81 33.95
CA ALA A 16 15.15 -4.32 33.72
C ALA A 16 14.70 -5.36 34.77
N THR A 17 15.63 -6.03 35.45
CA THR A 17 15.30 -7.05 36.46
C THR A 17 14.99 -6.46 37.83
N ALA A 18 15.68 -5.39 38.23
CA ALA A 18 15.51 -4.77 39.55
C ALA A 18 14.19 -3.99 39.66
N LEU A 19 13.82 -3.22 38.63
CA LEU A 19 12.54 -2.49 38.61
C LEU A 19 11.33 -3.45 38.55
N ARG A 20 11.51 -4.64 37.96
CA ARG A 20 10.46 -5.67 37.90
C ARG A 20 10.30 -6.44 39.20
N ASP A 21 11.36 -6.64 39.99
CA ASP A 21 11.24 -7.34 41.28
C ASP A 21 10.30 -6.61 42.24
N GLU A 22 10.44 -5.28 42.35
CA GLU A 22 9.56 -4.50 43.23
C GLU A 22 8.10 -4.53 42.76
N GLN A 23 7.87 -4.43 41.46
CA GLN A 23 6.51 -4.53 40.91
C GLN A 23 5.89 -5.92 41.16
N ILE A 24 6.66 -7.00 40.96
CA ILE A 24 6.21 -8.38 41.25
C ILE A 24 5.88 -8.54 42.73
N ARG A 25 6.66 -7.91 43.63
CA ARG A 25 6.39 -7.93 45.07
C ARG A 25 5.06 -7.28 45.40
N ILE A 26 4.75 -6.14 44.79
CA ILE A 26 3.48 -5.42 44.99
C ILE A 26 2.32 -6.27 44.46
N GLU A 27 2.41 -6.76 43.22
CA GLU A 27 1.35 -7.58 42.60
C GLU A 27 1.06 -8.86 43.40
N ILE A 28 2.09 -9.55 43.89
CA ILE A 28 1.93 -10.73 44.75
C ILE A 28 1.29 -10.35 46.09
N ALA A 29 1.67 -9.22 46.69
CA ALA A 29 1.09 -8.79 47.95
C ALA A 29 -0.40 -8.43 47.80
N ASP A 30 -0.76 -7.75 46.71
CA ASP A 30 -2.13 -7.37 46.40
C ASP A 30 -3.00 -8.62 46.18
N GLU A 31 -2.54 -9.57 45.37
CA GLU A 31 -3.26 -10.84 45.10
C GLU A 31 -3.45 -11.67 46.38
N LEU A 32 -2.42 -11.79 47.23
CA LEU A 32 -2.53 -12.49 48.50
C LEU A 32 -3.51 -11.79 49.46
N SER A 33 -3.53 -10.46 49.46
CA SER A 33 -4.47 -9.68 50.28
C SER A 33 -5.92 -9.87 49.82
N PHE A 34 -6.13 -9.91 48.50
CA PHE A 34 -7.44 -10.15 47.87
C PHE A 34 -8.00 -11.51 48.27
N HIS A 35 -7.22 -12.59 48.10
CA HIS A 35 -7.67 -13.92 48.49
C HIS A 35 -7.87 -14.08 50.00
N LEU A 36 -7.07 -13.40 50.83
CA LEU A 36 -7.28 -13.41 52.27
C LEU A 36 -8.62 -12.74 52.60
N GLN A 37 -8.93 -11.61 51.98
CA GLN A 37 -10.18 -10.88 52.16
C GLN A 37 -11.39 -11.69 51.68
N GLU A 38 -11.30 -12.32 50.51
CA GLU A 38 -12.33 -13.21 49.97
C GLU A 38 -12.67 -14.33 50.97
N ARG A 39 -11.66 -14.96 51.60
CA ARG A 39 -11.88 -16.01 52.61
C ARG A 39 -12.50 -15.47 53.90
N ILE A 40 -12.16 -14.25 54.29
CA ILE A 40 -12.79 -13.59 55.45
C ILE A 40 -14.28 -13.38 55.16
N GLU A 41 -14.61 -12.86 53.97
CA GLU A 41 -15.99 -12.62 53.55
C GLU A 41 -16.81 -13.91 53.46
N GLU A 42 -16.24 -14.99 52.91
CA GLU A 42 -16.88 -16.31 52.91
C GLU A 42 -17.23 -16.79 54.34
N TYR A 43 -16.33 -16.62 55.32
CA TYR A 43 -16.59 -17.02 56.70
C TYR A 43 -17.59 -16.12 57.42
N LEU A 44 -17.61 -14.83 57.10
CA LEU A 44 -18.64 -13.90 57.57
C LEU A 44 -20.03 -14.31 57.06
N LEU A 45 -20.15 -14.65 55.78
CA LEU A 45 -21.39 -15.15 55.19
C LEU A 45 -21.84 -16.48 55.81
N ALA A 46 -20.89 -17.29 56.29
CA ALA A 46 -21.17 -18.50 57.07
C ALA A 46 -21.54 -18.25 58.54
N GLY A 47 -21.70 -16.98 58.96
CA GLY A 47 -22.15 -16.60 60.29
C GLY A 47 -21.05 -16.46 61.35
N MET A 48 -19.76 -16.44 60.95
CA MET A 48 -18.67 -16.16 61.89
C MET A 48 -18.57 -14.67 62.21
N THR A 49 -18.03 -14.34 63.39
CA THR A 49 -17.61 -12.96 63.69
C THR A 49 -16.36 -12.62 62.87
N LEU A 50 -16.13 -11.32 62.62
CA LEU A 50 -14.97 -10.86 61.84
C LEU A 50 -13.62 -11.35 62.38
N GLU A 51 -13.44 -11.32 63.70
CA GLU A 51 -12.21 -11.80 64.34
C GLU A 51 -12.00 -13.30 64.14
N ALA A 52 -13.05 -14.11 64.32
CA ALA A 52 -12.99 -15.56 64.11
C ALA A 52 -12.77 -15.91 62.63
N ALA A 53 -13.41 -15.18 61.71
CA ALA A 53 -13.23 -15.30 60.28
C ALA A 53 -11.78 -15.00 59.86
N ARG A 54 -11.20 -13.89 60.37
CA ARG A 54 -9.81 -13.49 60.10
C ARG A 54 -8.79 -14.48 60.65
N ASP A 55 -8.94 -14.94 61.89
CA ASP A 55 -8.04 -15.94 62.47
C ASP A 55 -8.12 -17.27 61.69
N LYS A 56 -9.33 -17.72 61.36
CA LYS A 56 -9.53 -18.93 60.55
C LYS A 56 -8.94 -18.80 59.15
N ALA A 57 -9.12 -17.67 58.49
CA ALA A 57 -8.54 -17.38 57.18
C ALA A 57 -7.01 -17.39 57.23
N LEU A 58 -6.39 -16.73 58.21
CA LEU A 58 -4.93 -16.72 58.39
C LEU A 58 -4.36 -18.11 58.69
N ARG A 59 -5.00 -18.90 59.57
CA ARG A 59 -4.59 -20.29 59.83
C ARG A 59 -4.68 -21.17 58.60
N ARG A 60 -5.72 -20.96 57.77
CA ARG A 60 -5.92 -21.69 56.52
C ARG A 60 -4.89 -21.30 55.46
N PHE A 61 -4.59 -20.02 55.33
CA PHE A 61 -3.58 -19.49 54.40
C PHE A 61 -2.16 -19.89 54.81
N GLY A 62 -1.90 -20.02 56.11
CA GLY A 62 -0.59 -20.38 56.64
C GLY A 62 0.38 -19.20 56.68
N ASN A 63 1.68 -19.46 56.48
CA ASN A 63 2.69 -18.41 56.52
C ASN A 63 2.71 -17.61 55.20
N VAL A 64 1.92 -16.53 55.17
CA VAL A 64 1.76 -15.64 54.01
C VAL A 64 3.10 -15.12 53.49
N ALA A 65 4.04 -14.78 54.38
CA ALA A 65 5.36 -14.29 53.98
C ALA A 65 6.18 -15.36 53.23
N ARG A 66 6.09 -16.63 53.65
CA ARG A 66 6.75 -17.73 52.96
C ARG A 66 6.15 -17.95 51.57
N ILE A 67 4.82 -17.91 51.46
CA ILE A 67 4.12 -18.09 50.19
C ILE A 67 4.47 -16.96 49.22
N ALA A 68 4.47 -15.70 49.69
CA ALA A 68 4.85 -14.55 48.89
C ALA A 68 6.28 -14.70 48.32
N GLU A 69 7.23 -15.16 49.13
CA GLU A 69 8.62 -15.36 48.70
C GLU A 69 8.76 -16.51 47.69
N ASP A 70 8.04 -17.62 47.88
CA ASP A 70 8.05 -18.74 46.93
C ASP A 70 7.43 -18.33 45.57
N CYS A 71 6.34 -17.56 45.59
CA CYS A 71 5.72 -16.98 44.40
C CYS A 71 6.70 -16.04 43.69
N ARG A 72 7.34 -15.12 44.44
CA ARG A 72 8.32 -14.17 43.92
C ARG A 72 9.50 -14.88 43.26
N ARG A 73 10.07 -15.87 43.93
CA ARG A 73 11.18 -16.68 43.38
C ARG A 73 10.79 -17.34 42.06
N THR A 74 9.58 -17.91 41.98
CA THR A 74 9.09 -18.59 40.78
C THR A 74 8.88 -17.61 39.62
N ALA A 75 8.25 -16.45 39.90
CA ALA A 75 8.04 -15.40 38.90
C ALA A 75 9.37 -14.86 38.35
N LEU A 76 10.34 -14.58 39.22
CA LEU A 76 11.67 -14.13 38.80
C LEU A 76 12.42 -15.18 37.96
N GLN A 77 12.31 -16.47 38.31
CA GLN A 77 12.90 -17.55 37.54
C GLN A 77 12.30 -17.61 36.12
N GLN A 78 10.98 -17.54 35.99
CA GLN A 78 10.31 -17.56 34.69
C GLN A 78 10.72 -16.36 33.82
N ILE A 79 10.73 -15.15 34.37
CA ILE A 79 11.14 -13.94 33.65
C ILE A 79 12.61 -14.05 33.20
N THR A 80 13.49 -14.55 34.07
CA THR A 80 14.91 -14.74 33.74
C THR A 80 15.08 -15.73 32.58
N VAL A 81 14.34 -16.84 32.58
CA VAL A 81 14.40 -17.84 31.50
C VAL A 81 13.92 -17.25 30.18
N TRP A 82 12.76 -16.58 30.17
CA TRP A 82 12.22 -15.95 28.96
C TRP A 82 13.15 -14.88 28.39
N HIS A 83 13.75 -14.06 29.26
CA HIS A 83 14.71 -13.05 28.83
C HIS A 83 15.95 -13.66 28.17
N ARG A 84 16.47 -14.77 28.71
CA ARG A 84 17.60 -15.50 28.11
C ARG A 84 17.24 -16.11 26.75
N ILE A 85 16.05 -16.68 26.62
CA ILE A 85 15.57 -17.23 25.34
C ILE A 85 15.45 -16.12 24.29
N HIS A 86 14.80 -15.01 24.63
CA HIS A 86 14.64 -13.87 23.74
C HIS A 86 16.00 -13.29 23.29
N LEU A 87 16.94 -13.14 24.22
CA LEU A 87 18.29 -12.67 23.92
C LEU A 87 19.02 -13.62 22.96
N ALA A 88 18.95 -14.93 23.19
CA ALA A 88 19.56 -15.92 22.30
C ALA A 88 18.95 -15.87 20.90
N ALA A 89 17.62 -15.79 20.78
CA ALA A 89 16.93 -15.66 19.50
C ALA A 89 17.33 -14.38 18.74
N THR A 90 17.44 -13.26 19.44
CA THR A 90 17.87 -11.97 18.86
C THR A 90 19.30 -12.05 18.32
N ILE A 91 20.23 -12.68 19.06
CA ILE A 91 21.61 -12.88 18.62
C ILE A 91 21.66 -13.75 17.37
N ILE A 92 20.90 -14.86 17.34
CA ILE A 92 20.83 -15.76 16.17
C ILE A 92 20.33 -15.01 14.94
N LEU A 93 19.27 -14.21 15.07
CA LEU A 93 18.71 -13.41 13.98
C LEU A 93 19.72 -12.40 13.44
N ALA A 94 20.40 -11.67 14.34
CA ALA A 94 21.41 -10.69 13.96
C ALA A 94 22.59 -11.35 13.22
N VAL A 95 23.10 -12.48 13.72
CA VAL A 95 24.17 -13.25 13.05
C VAL A 95 23.72 -13.74 11.67
N THR A 96 22.48 -14.24 11.57
CA THR A 96 21.93 -14.70 10.29
C THR A 96 21.82 -13.56 9.29
N MET A 97 21.31 -12.40 9.72
CA MET A 97 21.20 -11.20 8.88
C MET A 97 22.58 -10.72 8.42
N ILE A 98 23.57 -10.67 9.32
CA ILE A 98 24.96 -10.31 8.96
C ILE A 98 25.53 -11.32 7.96
N ALA A 99 25.32 -12.62 8.17
CA ALA A 99 25.78 -13.66 7.25
C ALA A 99 25.11 -13.56 5.87
N MET A 100 23.80 -13.24 5.82
CA MET A 100 23.08 -12.99 4.58
C MET A 100 23.59 -11.73 3.88
N CYS A 101 23.76 -10.62 4.60
CA CYS A 101 24.32 -9.39 4.05
C CYS A 101 25.75 -9.59 3.55
N TYR A 102 26.58 -10.34 4.26
CA TYR A 102 27.93 -10.68 3.83
C TYR A 102 27.93 -11.56 2.59
N ARG A 103 27.10 -12.61 2.56
CA ARG A 103 26.94 -13.46 1.36
C ARG A 103 26.43 -12.66 0.17
N MET A 104 25.45 -11.81 0.38
CA MET A 104 24.93 -10.88 -0.62
C MET A 104 26.06 -9.98 -1.09
N PHE A 105 26.76 -9.29 -0.19
CA PHE A 105 27.87 -8.41 -0.54
C PHE A 105 28.98 -9.12 -1.32
N VAL A 106 29.41 -10.31 -0.91
CA VAL A 106 30.43 -11.10 -1.62
C VAL A 106 29.93 -11.52 -3.02
N LEU A 107 28.70 -12.03 -3.12
CA LEU A 107 28.08 -12.37 -4.42
C LEU A 107 27.89 -11.15 -5.33
N PHE A 108 27.58 -9.99 -4.75
CA PHE A 108 27.41 -8.73 -5.47
C PHE A 108 28.74 -8.04 -5.78
N HIS A 109 29.82 -8.30 -5.03
CA HIS A 109 31.13 -7.69 -5.28
C HIS A 109 31.89 -8.40 -6.41
N GLU A 110 31.64 -9.68 -6.66
CA GLU A 110 32.07 -10.35 -7.91
C GLU A 110 31.23 -9.92 -9.13
N PHE A 111 30.12 -9.20 -8.92
CA PHE A 111 29.41 -8.48 -9.97
C PHE A 111 30.08 -7.10 -10.19
N GLU A 112 31.24 -7.09 -10.84
CA GLU A 112 31.88 -5.87 -11.38
C GLU A 112 30.90 -5.09 -12.27
N ALA A 113 30.17 -4.08 -11.75
CA ALA A 113 29.46 -3.01 -12.46
C ALA A 113 29.17 -3.19 -13.98
N PRO A 114 28.45 -4.22 -14.47
CA PRO A 114 28.17 -4.36 -15.90
C PRO A 114 26.74 -3.94 -16.24
N THR A 115 25.86 -3.77 -15.25
CA THR A 115 24.41 -3.64 -15.47
C THR A 115 24.00 -2.24 -15.87
N MET A 116 24.59 -1.18 -15.29
CA MET A 116 24.28 0.18 -15.73
C MET A 116 24.84 0.44 -17.14
N SER A 117 26.03 -0.08 -17.47
CA SER A 117 26.58 -0.04 -18.83
C SER A 117 25.75 -0.83 -19.82
N ARG A 118 25.27 -2.04 -19.47
CA ARG A 118 24.44 -2.85 -20.37
C ARG A 118 23.06 -2.26 -20.61
N VAL A 119 22.36 -1.77 -19.60
CA VAL A 119 21.04 -1.15 -19.82
C VAL A 119 21.18 0.13 -20.64
N VAL A 120 22.21 0.95 -20.39
CA VAL A 120 22.47 2.16 -21.17
C VAL A 120 22.94 1.82 -22.59
N SER A 121 23.82 0.84 -22.76
CA SER A 121 24.28 0.36 -24.08
C SER A 121 23.11 -0.23 -24.86
N ALA A 122 22.32 -1.13 -24.27
CA ALA A 122 21.10 -1.65 -24.89
C ALA A 122 20.08 -0.55 -25.22
N LEU A 123 20.02 0.53 -24.44
CA LEU A 123 19.21 1.71 -24.77
C LEU A 123 19.72 2.45 -26.01
N MET A 124 21.05 2.50 -26.20
CA MET A 124 21.70 3.18 -27.32
C MET A 124 21.84 2.30 -28.56
N ASP A 125 21.93 0.99 -28.37
CA ASP A 125 22.11 -0.03 -29.42
C ASP A 125 20.77 -0.43 -30.05
N ASN A 126 19.66 -0.29 -29.31
CA ASN A 126 18.34 -0.52 -29.87
C ASN A 126 17.88 0.66 -30.70
N ASP A 127 17.43 0.35 -31.91
CA ASP A 127 16.91 1.29 -32.88
C ASP A 127 15.46 1.68 -32.51
N TRP A 128 15.33 2.64 -31.57
CA TRP A 128 14.05 3.20 -31.12
C TRP A 128 13.46 4.16 -32.17
N THR A 129 13.37 3.74 -33.42
CA THR A 129 12.87 4.54 -34.55
C THR A 129 11.46 4.15 -35.01
N GLY A 130 10.81 3.25 -34.26
CA GLY A 130 9.46 2.81 -34.55
C GLY A 130 8.43 3.86 -34.18
N ASP A 131 7.70 4.36 -35.17
CA ASP A 131 6.65 5.36 -34.97
C ASP A 131 5.30 4.72 -34.61
N VAL A 132 4.48 5.44 -33.83
CA VAL A 132 3.10 5.08 -33.55
C VAL A 132 2.18 6.13 -34.15
N ARG A 133 1.44 5.75 -35.18
CA ARG A 133 0.52 6.62 -35.92
C ARG A 133 -0.88 6.06 -35.94
N GLY A 134 -1.87 6.94 -35.92
CA GLY A 134 -3.24 6.48 -36.00
C GLY A 134 -4.27 7.59 -36.18
N GLN A 135 -5.53 7.17 -36.15
CA GLN A 135 -6.69 8.03 -36.28
C GLN A 135 -7.75 7.64 -35.24
N ILE A 136 -8.31 8.64 -34.57
CA ILE A 136 -9.38 8.49 -33.59
C ILE A 136 -10.68 9.01 -34.20
N LEU A 137 -11.66 8.12 -34.27
CA LEU A 137 -12.95 8.38 -34.88
C LEU A 137 -14.07 8.16 -33.86
N ASP A 138 -15.24 8.73 -34.12
CA ASP A 138 -16.47 8.32 -33.43
C ASP A 138 -17.15 7.14 -34.11
N THR A 139 -18.27 6.68 -33.55
CA THR A 139 -19.05 5.56 -34.11
C THR A 139 -19.67 5.87 -35.48
N ALA A 140 -19.80 7.15 -35.86
CA ALA A 140 -20.21 7.60 -37.17
C ALA A 140 -19.01 7.80 -38.13
N SER A 141 -17.81 7.36 -37.74
CA SER A 141 -16.56 7.54 -38.48
C SER A 141 -16.16 8.99 -38.73
N ARG A 142 -16.60 9.91 -37.86
CA ARG A 142 -16.13 11.31 -37.87
C ARG A 142 -14.87 11.44 -37.03
N PRO A 143 -13.89 12.26 -37.43
CA PRO A 143 -12.69 12.49 -36.65
C PRO A 143 -12.99 13.13 -35.29
N ILE A 144 -12.21 12.77 -34.28
CA ILE A 144 -12.28 13.38 -32.95
C ILE A 144 -11.00 14.18 -32.72
N GLU A 145 -11.12 15.51 -32.77
CA GLU A 145 -10.04 16.46 -32.41
C GLU A 145 -9.85 16.52 -30.89
N GLY A 146 -8.60 16.73 -30.44
CA GLY A 146 -8.29 16.97 -29.04
C GLY A 146 -8.37 15.73 -28.14
N ALA A 147 -8.46 14.53 -28.72
CA ALA A 147 -8.39 13.28 -27.97
C ALA A 147 -6.95 13.07 -27.47
N HIS A 148 -6.81 12.71 -26.20
CA HIS A 148 -5.51 12.33 -25.64
C HIS A 148 -5.24 10.86 -25.96
N VAL A 149 -4.15 10.61 -26.66
CA VAL A 149 -3.65 9.28 -26.99
C VAL A 149 -2.47 8.98 -26.09
N LEU A 150 -2.64 8.01 -25.21
CA LEU A 150 -1.69 7.62 -24.17
C LEU A 150 -1.07 6.30 -24.56
N VAL A 151 0.23 6.31 -24.86
CA VAL A 151 0.95 5.12 -25.35
C VAL A 151 1.95 4.68 -24.32
N VAL A 152 1.92 3.40 -23.95
CA VAL A 152 2.92 2.77 -23.09
C VAL A 152 3.59 1.66 -23.87
N VAL A 153 4.91 1.77 -24.03
CA VAL A 153 5.75 0.78 -24.69
C VAL A 153 6.47 -0.03 -23.63
N LYS A 154 6.32 -1.35 -23.69
CA LYS A 154 7.06 -2.31 -22.88
C LYS A 154 7.98 -3.09 -23.80
N ALA A 155 9.27 -3.07 -23.49
CA ALA A 155 10.28 -3.79 -24.24
C ALA A 155 11.17 -4.58 -23.29
N TRP A 156 11.84 -5.60 -23.84
CA TRP A 156 12.75 -6.47 -23.09
C TRP A 156 14.14 -6.52 -23.73
N PRO A 157 14.80 -5.37 -23.96
CA PRO A 157 16.13 -5.35 -24.56
C PRO A 157 17.11 -6.16 -23.71
N ASP A 158 17.82 -7.10 -24.32
CA ASP A 158 18.71 -8.05 -23.64
C ASP A 158 18.06 -8.76 -22.43
N GLY A 159 16.75 -9.01 -22.49
CA GLY A 159 15.97 -9.66 -21.43
C GLY A 159 15.66 -8.77 -20.21
N SER A 160 16.04 -7.48 -20.24
CA SER A 160 15.76 -6.53 -19.17
C SER A 160 14.48 -5.76 -19.44
N TYR A 161 13.52 -5.77 -18.51
CA TYR A 161 12.27 -5.03 -18.66
C TYR A 161 12.51 -3.51 -18.71
N MET A 162 11.93 -2.86 -19.70
CA MET A 162 11.87 -1.41 -19.79
C MET A 162 10.46 -0.95 -20.20
N GLN A 163 10.01 0.16 -19.61
CA GLN A 163 8.74 0.79 -19.92
C GLN A 163 8.95 2.28 -20.23
N ARG A 164 8.30 2.78 -21.28
CA ARG A 164 8.22 4.21 -21.60
C ARG A 164 6.79 4.62 -21.86
N ALA A 165 6.48 5.86 -21.52
CA ALA A 165 5.16 6.46 -21.67
C ALA A 165 5.24 7.69 -22.57
N TYR A 166 4.29 7.80 -23.49
CA TYR A 166 4.18 8.88 -24.45
C TYR A 166 2.74 9.39 -24.49
N VAL A 167 2.58 10.63 -24.91
CA VAL A 167 1.28 11.29 -25.04
C VAL A 167 1.25 12.04 -26.37
N ALA A 168 0.17 11.88 -27.11
CA ALA A 168 -0.20 12.74 -28.23
C ALA A 168 -1.62 13.30 -28.04
N ILE A 169 -1.91 14.35 -28.79
CA ILE A 169 -3.24 14.91 -28.92
C ILE A 169 -3.61 14.84 -30.41
N THR A 170 -4.83 14.42 -30.71
CA THR A 170 -5.28 14.34 -32.10
C THR A 170 -5.56 15.73 -32.70
N ASP A 171 -5.28 15.86 -33.98
CA ASP A 171 -5.57 17.06 -34.78
C ASP A 171 -7.05 17.13 -35.26
N GLU A 172 -7.37 18.11 -36.11
CA GLU A 172 -8.71 18.31 -36.68
C GLU A 172 -9.19 17.14 -37.58
N HIS A 173 -8.27 16.30 -38.04
CA HIS A 173 -8.55 15.09 -38.80
C HIS A 173 -8.59 13.84 -37.90
N GLY A 174 -8.51 14.02 -36.58
CA GLY A 174 -8.47 12.95 -35.60
C GLY A 174 -7.16 12.18 -35.61
N ASP A 175 -6.14 12.69 -36.31
CA ASP A 175 -4.87 12.00 -36.52
C ASP A 175 -3.88 12.29 -35.40
N PHE A 176 -3.06 11.30 -35.07
CA PHE A 176 -1.93 11.45 -34.15
C PHE A 176 -0.69 10.75 -34.69
N ASP A 177 0.48 11.29 -34.36
CA ASP A 177 1.79 10.77 -34.71
C ASP A 177 2.72 10.95 -33.50
N ILE A 178 3.38 9.87 -33.10
CA ILE A 178 4.44 9.89 -32.10
C ILE A 178 5.63 9.15 -32.71
N SER A 179 6.71 9.89 -32.96
CA SER A 179 7.91 9.35 -33.60
C SER A 179 8.88 8.73 -32.59
N ASP A 180 9.69 7.78 -33.04
CA ASP A 180 10.80 7.19 -32.26
C ASP A 180 10.36 6.56 -30.92
N VAL A 181 9.23 5.84 -30.95
CA VAL A 181 8.50 5.39 -29.76
C VAL A 181 8.90 4.01 -29.30
N HIS A 182 9.13 3.08 -30.22
CA HIS A 182 9.37 1.68 -29.93
C HIS A 182 10.57 1.13 -30.70
N PRO A 183 11.23 0.08 -30.19
CA PRO A 183 12.31 -0.56 -30.93
C PRO A 183 11.75 -1.27 -32.17
N THR A 184 12.46 -1.18 -33.29
CA THR A 184 12.07 -1.85 -34.55
C THR A 184 12.65 -3.26 -34.68
N ASN A 185 13.75 -3.53 -33.96
CA ASN A 185 14.52 -4.77 -34.06
C ASN A 185 14.30 -5.75 -32.89
N ASP A 186 13.44 -5.40 -31.93
CA ASP A 186 13.14 -6.21 -30.75
C ASP A 186 11.63 -6.42 -30.60
N ASP A 187 11.25 -7.48 -29.88
CA ASP A 187 9.88 -7.69 -29.46
C ASP A 187 9.46 -6.63 -28.43
N CYS A 188 8.30 -6.03 -28.66
CA CYS A 188 7.70 -5.09 -27.72
C CYS A 188 6.18 -5.21 -27.67
N GLU A 189 5.63 -4.70 -26.59
CA GLU A 189 4.19 -4.57 -26.39
C GLU A 189 3.83 -3.10 -26.26
N LEU A 190 2.83 -2.67 -27.02
CA LEU A 190 2.26 -1.35 -26.94
C LEU A 190 0.88 -1.46 -26.31
N GLN A 191 0.67 -0.72 -25.24
CA GLN A 191 -0.65 -0.42 -24.74
C GLN A 191 -1.02 0.98 -25.18
N ILE A 192 -2.19 1.13 -25.79
CA ILE A 192 -2.68 2.41 -26.28
C ILE A 192 -4.04 2.66 -25.66
N ALA A 193 -4.16 3.73 -24.89
CA ALA A 193 -5.41 4.21 -24.35
C ALA A 193 -5.77 5.57 -24.95
N VAL A 194 -7.05 5.78 -25.20
CA VAL A 194 -7.57 7.01 -25.78
C VAL A 194 -8.67 7.54 -24.89
N VAL A 195 -8.57 8.82 -24.57
CA VAL A 195 -9.52 9.54 -23.73
C VAL A 195 -9.89 10.86 -24.41
N ALA A 196 -11.18 11.13 -24.55
CA ALA A 196 -11.67 12.38 -25.12
C ALA A 196 -12.90 12.84 -24.35
N ASN A 197 -13.21 14.14 -24.40
CA ASN A 197 -14.37 14.68 -23.71
C ASN A 197 -15.68 14.09 -24.27
N ASN A 198 -16.56 13.63 -23.39
CA ASN A 198 -17.86 13.01 -23.69
C ASN A 198 -17.73 11.75 -24.56
N ARG A 199 -16.63 11.02 -24.42
CA ARG A 199 -16.30 9.81 -25.16
C ARG A 199 -15.73 8.76 -24.22
N GLU A 200 -16.12 7.53 -24.44
CA GLU A 200 -15.65 6.40 -23.62
C GLU A 200 -14.12 6.25 -23.64
N LEU A 201 -13.54 5.98 -22.48
CA LEU A 201 -12.16 5.54 -22.35
C LEU A 201 -12.04 4.18 -23.02
N ARG A 202 -11.17 4.09 -24.03
CA ARG A 202 -10.89 2.83 -24.71
C ARG A 202 -9.39 2.57 -24.70
N SER A 203 -9.01 1.32 -24.49
CA SER A 203 -7.62 0.90 -24.68
C SER A 203 -7.51 -0.43 -25.41
N THR A 204 -6.37 -0.65 -26.03
CA THR A 204 -6.03 -1.90 -26.72
C THR A 204 -4.55 -2.22 -26.53
N TYR A 205 -4.18 -3.48 -26.81
CA TYR A 205 -2.82 -3.98 -26.73
C TYR A 205 -2.38 -4.52 -28.08
N TYR A 206 -1.17 -4.13 -28.48
CA TYR A 206 -0.49 -4.64 -29.65
C TYR A 206 0.80 -5.32 -29.18
N ARG A 207 1.03 -6.54 -29.65
CA ARG A 207 2.35 -7.17 -29.56
C ARG A 207 3.00 -7.04 -30.93
N LEU A 208 4.20 -6.46 -30.96
CA LEU A 208 5.01 -6.31 -32.16
C LEU A 208 6.16 -7.30 -32.11
N GLU A 209 6.19 -8.20 -33.08
CA GLU A 209 7.27 -9.16 -33.29
C GLU A 209 8.13 -8.68 -34.47
N HIS A 210 9.10 -7.80 -34.21
CA HIS A 210 10.04 -7.26 -35.21
C HIS A 210 9.36 -6.63 -36.44
N ARG A 211 8.24 -5.94 -36.23
CA ARG A 211 7.44 -5.31 -37.30
C ARG A 211 7.13 -3.86 -36.99
N GLN A 212 7.02 -3.07 -38.05
CA GLN A 212 6.42 -1.75 -37.98
C GLN A 212 4.93 -1.89 -37.69
N LEU A 213 4.43 -1.01 -36.84
CA LEU A 213 3.01 -0.93 -36.51
C LEU A 213 2.24 -0.29 -37.66
N ASP A 214 1.23 -0.98 -38.18
CA ASP A 214 0.29 -0.38 -39.12
C ASP A 214 -0.47 0.78 -38.47
N ARG A 215 -0.99 1.70 -39.30
CA ARG A 215 -1.79 2.83 -38.81
C ARG A 215 -2.96 2.33 -37.97
N ILE A 216 -3.02 2.78 -36.72
CA ILE A 216 -4.06 2.39 -35.78
C ILE A 216 -5.33 3.19 -36.04
N THR A 217 -6.49 2.54 -35.97
CA THR A 217 -7.78 3.24 -35.96
C THR A 217 -8.56 2.80 -34.72
N MET A 218 -8.95 3.75 -33.88
CA MET A 218 -9.80 3.49 -32.73
C MET A 218 -11.11 4.28 -32.85
N ARG A 219 -12.21 3.62 -32.50
CA ARG A 219 -13.54 4.24 -32.47
C ARG A 219 -14.01 4.42 -31.04
N LEU A 220 -14.42 5.62 -30.69
CA LEU A 220 -14.97 5.94 -29.37
C LEU A 220 -16.48 6.16 -29.43
N SER A 221 -17.18 5.49 -28.54
CA SER A 221 -18.60 5.70 -28.32
C SER A 221 -18.84 6.97 -27.50
N PRO A 222 -20.00 7.65 -27.66
CA PRO A 222 -20.40 8.73 -26.76
C PRO A 222 -20.48 8.24 -25.32
N SER A 223 -20.02 9.06 -24.37
CA SER A 223 -20.10 8.79 -22.94
C SER A 223 -20.81 9.95 -22.23
N PRO A 224 -21.79 9.67 -21.35
CA PRO A 224 -22.31 10.69 -20.44
C PRO A 224 -21.28 11.04 -19.36
N ASN A 225 -21.50 12.18 -18.70
CA ASN A 225 -20.62 12.62 -17.63
C ASN A 225 -20.92 11.83 -16.35
N LEU A 226 -19.98 10.99 -15.92
CA LEU A 226 -19.99 10.47 -14.56
C LEU A 226 -19.59 11.61 -13.62
N GLU A 227 -20.51 12.04 -12.76
CA GLU A 227 -20.19 12.98 -11.69
C GLU A 227 -19.83 12.21 -10.42
N LEU A 228 -18.62 12.42 -9.91
CA LEU A 228 -18.21 11.89 -8.61
C LEU A 228 -18.21 13.00 -7.58
N ARG A 229 -18.57 12.66 -6.35
CA ARG A 229 -18.39 13.51 -5.17
C ARG A 229 -17.48 12.79 -4.17
N LEU A 230 -16.43 13.46 -3.71
CA LEU A 230 -15.56 12.94 -2.67
C LEU A 230 -15.96 13.52 -1.32
N ASP A 231 -16.27 12.63 -0.37
CA ASP A 231 -16.58 12.99 1.00
C ASP A 231 -15.55 12.34 1.94
N ASP A 232 -15.18 13.03 3.01
CA ASP A 232 -14.34 12.45 4.07
C ASP A 232 -15.16 11.52 4.99
N PHE A 233 -14.50 10.92 5.98
CA PHE A 233 -15.14 10.02 6.94
C PHE A 233 -16.23 10.70 7.82
N THR A 234 -16.33 12.03 7.80
CA THR A 234 -17.38 12.80 8.48
C THR A 234 -18.52 13.21 7.54
N GLY A 235 -18.42 12.89 6.24
CA GLY A 235 -19.37 13.31 5.22
C GLY A 235 -19.10 14.72 4.69
N GLN A 236 -17.96 15.33 5.00
CA GLN A 236 -17.58 16.64 4.49
C GLN A 236 -16.93 16.52 3.11
N ALA A 237 -17.34 17.38 2.18
CA ALA A 237 -16.78 17.42 0.83
C ALA A 237 -15.28 17.73 0.82
N ILE A 238 -14.53 16.97 0.02
CA ILE A 238 -13.08 17.09 -0.13
C ILE A 238 -12.76 17.90 -1.38
N ARG A 239 -12.30 19.13 -1.18
CA ARG A 239 -11.85 20.03 -2.27
C ARG A 239 -10.43 19.73 -2.76
N ASN A 240 -10.18 20.05 -4.03
CA ASN A 240 -8.85 20.00 -4.65
C ASN A 240 -8.15 18.62 -4.55
N ALA A 241 -8.93 17.55 -4.40
CA ALA A 241 -8.42 16.20 -4.53
C ALA A 241 -8.23 15.88 -6.02
N GLU A 242 -7.15 15.19 -6.34
CA GLU A 242 -6.86 14.76 -7.71
C GLU A 242 -7.47 13.40 -7.98
N ILE A 243 -8.07 13.27 -9.16
CA ILE A 243 -8.76 12.06 -9.59
C ILE A 243 -8.23 11.70 -10.96
N LEU A 244 -7.76 10.47 -11.07
CA LEU A 244 -7.20 9.89 -12.27
C LEU A 244 -8.09 8.71 -12.70
N PRO A 245 -8.79 8.78 -13.85
CA PRO A 245 -9.44 7.62 -14.44
C PRO A 245 -8.38 6.62 -14.92
N CYS A 246 -8.21 5.51 -14.20
CA CYS A 246 -7.15 4.52 -14.46
C CYS A 246 -7.65 3.24 -15.14
N GLY A 247 -8.97 3.05 -15.20
CA GLY A 247 -9.54 1.95 -15.97
C GLY A 247 -11.06 1.94 -16.00
N ARG A 248 -11.58 1.05 -16.83
CA ARG A 248 -12.99 0.82 -17.10
C ARG A 248 -13.18 -0.67 -17.35
N LEU A 249 -14.18 -1.28 -16.72
CA LEU A 249 -14.58 -2.65 -16.98
C LEU A 249 -16.01 -2.63 -17.53
N GLU A 250 -16.18 -3.13 -18.74
CA GLU A 250 -17.48 -3.26 -19.39
C GLU A 250 -18.30 -4.42 -18.79
N PRO A 251 -19.64 -4.42 -18.94
CA PRO A 251 -20.50 -5.52 -18.47
C PRO A 251 -20.16 -6.90 -19.08
N ASN A 252 -19.54 -6.93 -20.26
CA ASN A 252 -19.09 -8.14 -20.94
C ASN A 252 -17.74 -8.67 -20.39
N GLY A 253 -17.09 -7.94 -19.48
CA GLY A 253 -15.78 -8.26 -18.91
C GLY A 253 -14.59 -7.69 -19.68
N GLU A 254 -14.79 -6.96 -20.78
CA GLU A 254 -13.71 -6.26 -21.48
C GLU A 254 -13.16 -5.14 -20.59
N GLN A 255 -11.83 -5.13 -20.44
CA GLN A 255 -11.15 -4.19 -19.57
C GLN A 255 -10.33 -3.20 -20.39
N HIS A 256 -10.49 -1.93 -20.08
CA HIS A 256 -9.65 -0.86 -20.57
C HIS A 256 -8.90 -0.22 -19.41
N ILE A 257 -7.64 0.12 -19.64
CA ILE A 257 -6.77 0.69 -18.61
C ILE A 257 -6.01 1.90 -19.13
N VAL A 258 -5.62 2.77 -18.22
CA VAL A 258 -4.67 3.84 -18.45
C VAL A 258 -3.52 3.64 -17.46
N TYR A 259 -2.30 3.51 -17.98
CA TYR A 259 -1.12 3.45 -17.11
C TYR A 259 -0.85 4.80 -16.46
N PHE A 260 -0.48 4.76 -15.19
CA PHE A 260 -0.23 5.94 -14.38
C PHE A 260 0.78 6.90 -15.01
N ASP A 261 1.84 6.36 -15.62
CA ASP A 261 2.97 7.13 -16.17
C ASP A 261 2.58 8.06 -17.34
N SER A 262 1.53 7.73 -18.10
CA SER A 262 1.04 8.55 -19.21
C SER A 262 -0.14 9.44 -18.84
N ALA A 263 -0.69 9.31 -17.63
CA ALA A 263 -2.03 9.81 -17.34
C ALA A 263 -2.12 11.27 -16.88
N GLY A 264 -0.99 11.97 -16.74
CA GLY A 264 -0.93 13.37 -16.30
C GLY A 264 -1.97 14.30 -16.93
N PRO A 265 -2.18 14.29 -18.27
CA PRO A 265 -3.15 15.17 -18.94
C PRO A 265 -4.62 14.93 -18.58
N ILE A 266 -4.96 13.72 -18.12
CA ILE A 266 -6.35 13.33 -17.83
C ILE A 266 -6.69 13.40 -16.34
N ILE A 267 -5.74 13.82 -15.49
CA ILE A 267 -6.00 14.11 -14.08
C ILE A 267 -7.01 15.25 -13.99
N ARG A 268 -8.01 15.07 -13.13
CA ARG A 268 -9.02 16.07 -12.80
C ARG A 268 -8.94 16.42 -11.32
N ARG A 269 -9.49 17.56 -10.94
CA ARG A 269 -9.52 18.00 -9.54
C ARG A 269 -10.95 18.24 -9.09
N THR A 270 -11.25 17.89 -7.85
CA THR A 270 -12.53 18.22 -7.25
C THR A 270 -12.67 19.72 -7.01
N ASP A 271 -13.88 20.22 -7.20
CA ASP A 271 -14.25 21.61 -6.94
C ASP A 271 -14.45 21.90 -5.43
N THR A 272 -15.09 23.03 -5.10
CA THR A 272 -15.38 23.43 -3.72
C THR A 272 -16.40 22.54 -3.03
N ASP A 273 -17.27 21.88 -3.79
CA ASP A 273 -18.30 20.96 -3.29
C ASP A 273 -17.81 19.49 -3.33
N GLY A 274 -16.52 19.29 -3.61
CA GLY A 274 -15.90 17.97 -3.69
C GLY A 274 -16.29 17.20 -4.95
N ARG A 275 -16.86 17.86 -5.97
CA ARG A 275 -17.34 17.22 -7.19
C ARG A 275 -16.33 17.24 -8.31
N VAL A 276 -16.36 16.23 -9.17
CA VAL A 276 -15.61 16.17 -10.42
C VAL A 276 -16.45 15.51 -11.50
N GLN A 277 -16.25 15.90 -12.76
CA GLN A 277 -16.85 15.24 -13.91
C GLN A 277 -15.81 14.38 -14.64
N LEU A 278 -16.18 13.13 -14.91
CA LEU A 278 -15.39 12.14 -15.63
C LEU A 278 -16.18 11.65 -16.85
N PRO A 279 -16.04 12.32 -18.01
CA PRO A 279 -16.87 12.07 -19.18
C PRO A 279 -16.36 10.91 -20.05
N TYR A 280 -16.00 9.79 -19.40
CA TYR A 280 -15.22 8.70 -20.00
C TYR A 280 -15.80 7.29 -19.82
N TYR A 281 -16.99 7.17 -19.24
CA TYR A 281 -17.58 5.90 -18.83
C TYR A 281 -18.98 5.72 -19.43
N HIS A 282 -19.33 4.48 -19.78
CA HIS A 282 -20.69 4.13 -20.18
C HIS A 282 -21.50 3.71 -18.94
N PRO A 283 -22.79 4.09 -18.84
CA PRO A 283 -23.75 3.45 -17.94
C PRO A 283 -23.62 1.94 -17.82
N GLY A 284 -23.51 1.43 -16.60
CA GLY A 284 -23.33 0.00 -16.32
C GLY A 284 -21.89 -0.49 -16.28
N ASP A 285 -20.91 0.34 -16.69
CA ASP A 285 -19.49 0.03 -16.49
C ASP A 285 -19.12 0.02 -15.00
N ILE A 286 -17.96 -0.57 -14.68
CA ILE A 286 -17.24 -0.29 -13.43
C ILE A 286 -16.08 0.65 -13.76
N ALA A 287 -16.17 1.88 -13.26
CA ALA A 287 -15.11 2.88 -13.34
C ALA A 287 -14.04 2.59 -12.28
N LYS A 288 -12.78 2.49 -12.69
CA LYS A 288 -11.62 2.45 -11.78
C LYS A 288 -10.95 3.81 -11.77
N VAL A 289 -10.84 4.40 -10.58
CA VAL A 289 -10.22 5.71 -10.38
C VAL A 289 -9.16 5.64 -9.30
N LEU A 290 -8.07 6.38 -9.50
CA LEU A 290 -7.10 6.69 -8.46
C LEU A 290 -7.43 8.08 -7.90
N VAL A 291 -7.46 8.20 -6.57
CA VAL A 291 -7.73 9.45 -5.86
C VAL A 291 -6.52 9.81 -5.02
N ARG A 292 -6.07 11.06 -5.11
CA ARG A 292 -5.01 11.63 -4.27
C ARG A 292 -5.51 12.88 -3.56
N LEU A 293 -5.52 12.83 -2.23
CA LEU A 293 -5.75 14.01 -1.40
C LEU A 293 -4.56 14.98 -1.50
N PRO A 294 -4.72 16.28 -1.21
CA PRO A 294 -3.63 17.28 -1.31
C PRO A 294 -2.33 16.93 -0.57
N GLN A 295 -2.39 16.09 0.44
CA GLN A 295 -1.23 15.63 1.24
C GLN A 295 -1.17 14.10 1.34
N GLY A 296 -1.88 13.39 0.46
CA GLY A 296 -2.03 11.93 0.51
C GLY A 296 -1.27 11.19 -0.59
N GLU A 297 -1.23 9.88 -0.45
CA GLU A 297 -0.86 8.95 -1.52
C GLU A 297 -2.09 8.68 -2.41
N TRP A 298 -1.84 8.14 -3.61
CA TRP A 298 -2.89 7.64 -4.47
C TRP A 298 -3.59 6.41 -3.85
N GLN A 299 -4.91 6.38 -3.94
CA GLN A 299 -5.77 5.30 -3.47
C GLN A 299 -6.72 4.85 -4.58
N SER A 300 -6.96 3.55 -4.72
CA SER A 300 -7.79 2.99 -5.78
C SER A 300 -9.22 2.79 -5.33
N TYR A 301 -10.17 3.19 -6.17
CA TYR A 301 -11.60 3.00 -5.98
C TYR A 301 -12.23 2.41 -7.23
N GLU A 302 -13.23 1.56 -7.03
CA GLU A 302 -14.08 1.04 -8.09
C GLU A 302 -15.51 1.56 -7.85
N VAL A 303 -16.12 2.08 -8.91
CA VAL A 303 -17.42 2.74 -8.83
C VAL A 303 -18.30 2.22 -9.96
N ALA A 304 -19.48 1.71 -9.62
CA ALA A 304 -20.48 1.36 -10.62
C ALA A 304 -21.03 2.63 -11.27
N VAL A 305 -21.04 2.67 -12.59
CA VAL A 305 -21.49 3.83 -13.36
C VAL A 305 -23.00 3.76 -13.49
N PRO A 306 -23.75 4.73 -12.92
CA PRO A 306 -25.21 4.68 -12.89
C PRO A 306 -25.81 4.79 -14.29
N THR A 307 -27.04 4.30 -14.45
CA THR A 307 -27.80 4.43 -15.70
C THR A 307 -28.43 5.80 -15.89
N GLU A 308 -28.65 6.51 -14.79
CA GLU A 308 -29.14 7.87 -14.76
C GLU A 308 -27.98 8.83 -14.43
N ASN A 309 -28.13 10.12 -14.72
CA ASN A 309 -27.11 11.14 -14.41
C ASN A 309 -27.07 11.45 -12.90
N GLU A 310 -26.82 10.42 -12.08
CA GLU A 310 -26.70 10.52 -10.64
C GLU A 310 -25.25 10.81 -10.24
N THR A 311 -25.09 11.67 -9.21
CA THR A 311 -23.79 11.89 -8.58
C THR A 311 -23.44 10.70 -7.70
N VAL A 312 -22.27 10.09 -7.91
CA VAL A 312 -21.80 8.98 -7.07
C VAL A 312 -20.84 9.48 -6.00
N SER A 313 -21.18 9.25 -4.72
CA SER A 313 -20.31 9.61 -3.60
C SER A 313 -19.28 8.52 -3.30
N ILE A 314 -18.01 8.92 -3.15
CA ILE A 314 -16.92 8.08 -2.63
C ILE A 314 -16.54 8.60 -1.25
N ALA A 315 -16.76 7.78 -0.22
CA ALA A 315 -16.29 8.06 1.13
C ALA A 315 -14.82 7.65 1.28
N ILE A 316 -13.95 8.62 1.54
CA ILE A 316 -12.53 8.37 1.79
C ILE A 316 -12.36 7.92 3.24
N GLU A 317 -12.04 6.64 3.43
CA GLU A 317 -11.78 6.10 4.75
C GLU A 317 -10.59 6.78 5.42
N LYS A 318 -10.71 7.08 6.71
CA LYS A 318 -9.58 7.53 7.51
C LYS A 318 -8.58 6.39 7.56
N ARG A 319 -7.48 6.51 6.81
CA ARG A 319 -6.35 5.59 6.90
C ARG A 319 -5.99 5.48 8.38
N ARG A 320 -6.20 4.30 9.00
CA ARG A 320 -5.61 4.02 10.31
C ARG A 320 -4.13 4.27 10.11
N SER A 321 -3.57 5.27 10.77
CA SER A 321 -2.13 5.49 10.69
C SER A 321 -1.51 4.19 11.14
N ASN A 322 -0.94 3.43 10.21
CA ASN A 322 0.13 2.51 10.54
C ASN A 322 1.31 3.42 10.88
N SER A 323 1.21 4.14 12.00
CA SER A 323 2.40 4.61 12.68
C SER A 323 3.23 3.35 12.88
N PRO A 324 4.51 3.34 12.47
CA PRO A 324 5.43 2.34 12.98
C PRO A 324 5.23 2.38 14.50
N LYS A 325 4.86 1.25 15.11
CA LYS A 325 4.88 1.18 16.56
C LYS A 325 6.30 1.59 16.95
N ASP A 326 6.45 2.75 17.58
CA ASP A 326 7.71 3.15 18.17
C ASP A 326 8.18 1.96 19.01
N PRO A 327 9.40 1.43 18.78
CA PRO A 327 9.93 0.37 19.61
C PRO A 327 10.10 0.94 21.02
N ILE A 328 9.28 0.44 21.94
CA ILE A 328 9.43 0.66 23.40
C ILE A 328 10.74 0.02 23.86
#